data_AF-A0A511BT29-F1
#
_entry.id   AF-A0A511BT29-F1
#
_cell.length_a   1.000
_cell.length_b   1.000
_cell.length_c   1.000
_cell.angle_alpha   90.00
_cell.angle_beta   90.00
_cell.angle_gamma   90.00
#
_symmetry.space_group_name_H-M   'P 1'
#
loop_
_entity.id
_entity.type
_entity.pdbx_description
1 polymer ?
#
loop_
_entity_poly.entity_id
_entity_poly.type
_entity_poly.pdbx_seq_one_letter_code
_entity_poly.pdbx_strand_id
1 'polypeptide(L)'
;MLDALFSASPSTIRLGATENLFGPDEIAAFRRARKGGAPRRTRLRREIVALGPDAGCVTIIFRTEPDGRTGRQTQSWIREGESWRILVAHVSFLS
;
A
#
# COMPACT_ATOMS: atom_id res chain seq x y z
N MET A 1 4.57 8.67 -4.81
CA MET A 1 4.92 8.87 -3.40
C MET A 1 3.75 8.42 -2.52
N LEU A 2 3.56 7.11 -2.37
CA LEU A 2 2.54 6.51 -1.47
C LEU A 2 3.16 6.14 -0.12
N ASP A 3 4.47 5.92 -0.12
CA ASP A 3 5.27 5.50 1.01
C ASP A 3 5.32 6.57 2.13
N ALA A 4 5.40 7.85 1.77
CA ALA A 4 5.34 8.93 2.77
C ALA A 4 4.02 8.98 3.57
N LEU A 5 3.00 8.24 3.13
CA LEU A 5 1.69 8.20 3.76
C LEU A 5 1.54 7.06 4.77
N PHE A 6 2.54 6.20 4.98
CA PHE A 6 2.47 5.20 6.06
C PHE A 6 2.50 5.86 7.44
N SER A 7 1.77 5.27 8.37
CA SER A 7 1.80 5.60 9.80
C SER A 7 3.20 5.34 10.37
N ALA A 8 3.57 6.08 11.42
CA ALA A 8 4.77 5.82 12.22
C ALA A 8 4.51 4.80 13.35
N SER A 9 3.28 4.28 13.48
CA SER A 9 2.91 3.31 14.50
C SER A 9 3.69 2.00 14.34
N PRO A 10 4.14 1.37 15.45
CA PRO A 10 4.72 0.02 15.43
C PRO A 10 3.78 -1.04 14.84
N SER A 11 2.46 -0.79 14.83
CA SER A 11 1.46 -1.70 14.25
C SER A 11 1.35 -1.61 12.72
N THR A 12 2.19 -0.81 12.07
CA THR A 12 2.16 -0.64 10.61
C THR A 12 2.61 -1.93 9.90
N ILE A 13 1.87 -2.40 8.90
CA ILE A 13 2.18 -3.62 8.15
C ILE A 13 2.19 -3.35 6.65
N ARG A 14 3.19 -3.88 5.94
CA ARG A 14 3.23 -3.85 4.47
C ARG A 14 3.60 -5.21 3.91
N LEU A 15 2.64 -5.87 3.28
CA LEU A 15 2.85 -7.05 2.47
C LEU A 15 3.01 -6.62 1.01
N GLY A 16 4.23 -6.68 0.50
CA GLY A 16 4.56 -6.35 -0.87
C GLY A 16 4.44 -7.55 -1.81
N ALA A 17 4.86 -7.34 -3.06
CA ALA A 17 4.85 -8.40 -4.06
C ALA A 17 5.89 -9.50 -3.77
N THR A 18 6.97 -9.15 -3.09
CA THR A 18 8.15 -10.00 -2.87
C THR A 18 8.67 -9.95 -1.45
N GLU A 19 7.99 -9.25 -0.54
CA GLU A 19 8.50 -8.89 0.78
C GLU A 19 7.37 -8.73 1.80
N ASN A 20 7.62 -9.07 3.06
CA ASN A 20 6.70 -8.86 4.18
C ASN A 20 7.40 -7.98 5.21
N LEU A 21 6.80 -6.84 5.56
CA LEU A 21 7.43 -5.83 6.42
C LEU A 21 6.50 -5.46 7.59
N PHE A 22 7.05 -5.44 8.79
CA PHE A 22 6.37 -5.15 10.04
C PHE A 22 7.04 -3.97 10.75
N GLY A 23 6.26 -2.94 11.03
CA GLY A 23 6.71 -1.71 11.67
C GLY A 23 7.39 -0.72 10.71
N PRO A 24 7.57 0.52 11.19
CA PRO A 24 8.11 1.62 10.38
C PRO A 24 9.58 1.40 10.00
N ASP A 25 10.37 0.72 10.83
CA ASP A 25 11.80 0.53 10.61
C ASP A 25 12.10 -0.41 9.44
N GLU A 26 11.41 -1.55 9.36
CA GLU A 26 11.55 -2.48 8.24
C GLU A 26 11.09 -1.83 6.92
N ILE A 27 9.98 -1.08 6.98
CA ILE A 27 9.46 -0.32 5.84
C ILE A 27 10.46 0.76 5.40
N ALA A 28 11.10 1.46 6.34
CA ALA A 28 12.11 2.47 6.04
C ALA A 28 13.39 1.85 5.47
N ALA A 29 13.85 0.73 6.03
CA ALA A 29 14.99 -0.04 5.53
C ALA A 29 14.76 -0.52 4.09
N PHE A 30 13.60 -1.10 3.81
CA PHE A 30 13.21 -1.51 2.47
C PHE A 30 13.24 -0.34 1.48
N ARG A 31 12.74 0.85 1.86
CA ARG A 31 12.78 2.05 1.01
C ARG A 31 14.19 2.50 0.67
N ARG A 32 15.10 2.51 1.65
CA ARG A 32 16.50 2.87 1.43
C ARG A 32 17.19 1.90 0.46
N ALA A 33 16.85 0.62 0.54
CA ALA A 33 17.42 -0.43 -0.31
C ALA A 33 16.78 -0.48 -1.72
N ARG A 34 15.54 -0.05 -1.87
CA ARG A 34 14.79 -0.18 -3.12
C ARG A 34 15.34 0.74 -4.20
N LYS A 35 15.89 0.15 -5.27
CA LYS A 35 16.25 0.85 -6.50
C LYS A 35 15.02 0.98 -7.40
N GLY A 36 14.53 2.20 -7.60
CA GLY A 36 13.40 2.50 -8.50
C GLY A 36 12.02 2.51 -7.85
N GLY A 37 11.01 2.91 -8.63
CA GLY A 37 9.63 3.08 -8.17
C GLY A 37 8.78 1.81 -8.22
N ALA A 38 7.47 1.96 -8.00
CA ALA A 38 6.51 0.93 -8.39
C ALA A 38 6.51 0.80 -9.92
N PRO A 39 6.44 -0.43 -10.47
CA PRO A 39 6.29 -0.62 -11.92
C PRO A 39 5.10 0.18 -12.46
N ARG A 40 5.21 0.64 -13.71
CA ARG A 40 4.09 1.30 -14.37
C ARG A 40 2.91 0.34 -14.48
N ARG A 41 1.72 0.86 -14.24
CA ARG A 41 0.49 0.08 -14.16
C ARG A 41 -0.72 0.94 -14.52
N THR A 42 -1.68 0.31 -15.18
CA THR A 42 -3.00 0.88 -15.45
C THR A 42 -3.99 0.43 -14.38
N ARG A 43 -4.68 1.37 -13.74
CA ARG A 43 -5.73 1.06 -12.76
C ARG A 43 -7.01 0.64 -13.48
N LEU A 44 -7.50 -0.55 -13.20
CA LEU A 44 -8.71 -1.10 -13.80
C LEU A 44 -9.96 -0.79 -12.96
N ARG A 45 -9.83 -0.84 -11.63
CA ARG A 45 -10.92 -0.56 -10.70
C ARG A 45 -10.38 0.09 -9.43
N ARG A 46 -11.21 0.92 -8.78
CA ARG A 46 -10.94 1.49 -7.46
C ARG A 46 -12.22 1.50 -6.65
N GLU A 47 -12.14 0.94 -5.45
CA GLU A 47 -13.18 1.00 -4.45
C GLU A 47 -12.63 1.65 -3.19
N ILE A 48 -13.43 2.52 -2.57
CA ILE A 48 -13.10 3.20 -1.32
C ILE A 48 -14.28 2.98 -0.39
N VAL A 49 -14.00 2.47 0.81
CA VAL A 49 -15.02 2.18 1.83
C VAL A 49 -14.64 2.95 3.09
N ALA A 50 -15.50 3.87 3.52
CA ALA A 50 -15.37 4.48 4.84
C ALA A 50 -15.90 3.51 5.88
N LEU A 51 -15.12 3.25 6.93
CA LEU A 51 -15.51 2.41 8.08
C LEU A 51 -16.02 3.27 9.25
N GLY A 52 -15.76 4.57 9.21
CA GLY A 52 -16.13 5.56 10.18
C GLY A 52 -15.50 6.92 9.82
N PRO A 53 -15.56 7.92 10.71
CA PRO A 53 -14.96 9.24 10.47
C PRO A 53 -13.43 9.20 10.35
N ASP A 54 -12.80 8.23 11.04
CA ASP A 54 -11.34 8.18 11.23
C ASP A 54 -10.69 6.93 10.63
N ALA A 55 -11.45 6.11 9.89
CA ALA A 55 -10.94 4.89 9.29
C ALA A 55 -11.61 4.57 7.95
N GLY A 56 -10.84 3.98 7.03
CA GLY A 56 -11.35 3.54 5.73
C GLY A 56 -10.41 2.59 5.01
N CYS A 57 -10.93 1.93 3.98
CA CYS A 57 -10.17 1.02 3.13
C CYS A 57 -10.18 1.51 1.68
N VAL A 58 -9.06 1.34 0.98
CA VAL A 58 -8.91 1.59 -0.45
C VAL A 58 -8.43 0.31 -1.12
N THR A 59 -9.18 -0.17 -2.09
CA THR A 59 -8.82 -1.35 -2.90
C THR A 59 -8.75 -0.96 -4.36
N ILE A 60 -7.68 -1.38 -5.05
CA ILE A 60 -7.54 -1.24 -6.49
C ILE A 60 -7.21 -2.57 -7.15
N ILE A 61 -7.73 -2.73 -8.35
CA ILE A 61 -7.27 -3.75 -9.31
C ILE A 61 -6.48 -3.00 -10.38
N PHE A 62 -5.33 -3.53 -10.77
CA PHE A 62 -4.46 -2.93 -11.77
C PHE A 62 -3.91 -3.97 -12.74
N ARG A 63 -3.50 -3.51 -13.93
CA ARG A 63 -2.72 -4.28 -14.89
C ARG A 63 -1.32 -3.69 -14.97
N THR A 64 -0.29 -4.50 -14.81
CA THR A 64 1.10 -4.08 -15.01
C THR A 64 1.38 -3.87 -16.50
N GLU A 65 2.11 -2.80 -16.82
CA GLU A 65 2.51 -2.53 -18.22
C GLU A 65 3.59 -3.49 -18.76
N PRO A 66 4.60 -3.91 -17.97
CA PRO A 66 5.68 -4.76 -18.51
C PRO A 66 5.25 -6.18 -18.92
N ASP A 67 4.33 -6.80 -18.18
CA ASP A 67 3.99 -8.23 -18.34
C ASP A 67 2.48 -8.51 -18.37
N GLY A 68 1.63 -7.48 -18.34
CA GLY A 68 0.18 -7.61 -18.48
C GLY A 68 -0.54 -8.30 -17.31
N ARG A 69 0.17 -8.61 -16.21
CA ARG A 69 -0.40 -9.32 -15.05
C ARG A 69 -1.46 -8.49 -14.34
N THR A 70 -2.48 -9.18 -13.83
CA THR A 70 -3.49 -8.55 -12.97
C THR A 70 -3.00 -8.55 -11.53
N GLY A 71 -2.87 -7.35 -10.98
CA GLY A 71 -2.49 -7.09 -9.60
C GLY A 71 -3.64 -6.52 -8.77
N ARG A 72 -3.54 -6.73 -7.46
CA ARG A 72 -4.45 -6.22 -6.44
C ARG A 72 -3.63 -5.43 -5.44
N GLN A 73 -4.18 -4.31 -5.00
CA GLN A 73 -3.62 -3.57 -3.87
C GLN A 73 -4.75 -3.16 -2.94
N THR A 74 -4.60 -3.48 -1.66
CA THR A 74 -5.53 -3.08 -0.60
C THR A 74 -4.77 -2.27 0.44
N GLN A 75 -5.40 -1.23 0.97
CA GLN A 75 -4.86 -0.36 2.01
C GLN A 75 -5.94 -0.07 3.04
N SER A 76 -5.58 -0.19 4.32
CA SER A 76 -6.36 0.31 5.45
C SER A 76 -5.74 1.62 5.92
N TRP A 77 -6.57 2.65 6.00
CA TRP A 77 -6.22 4.01 6.35
C TRP A 77 -6.83 4.38 7.69
N ILE A 78 -6.06 5.10 8.49
CA ILE A 78 -6.48 5.72 9.75
C ILE A 78 -6.21 7.22 9.69
N ARG A 79 -6.99 8.00 10.44
CA ARG A 79 -6.73 9.41 10.67
C ARG A 79 -5.83 9.56 11.90
N GLU A 80 -4.67 10.18 11.71
CA GLU A 80 -3.73 10.59 12.76
C GLU A 80 -3.73 12.13 12.83
N GLY A 81 -4.51 12.67 13.77
CA GLY A 81 -4.78 14.10 13.85
C GLY A 81 -5.51 14.62 12.60
N GLU A 82 -4.88 15.53 11.87
CA GLU A 82 -5.44 16.07 10.62
C GLU A 82 -4.99 15.31 9.36
N SER A 83 -4.13 14.30 9.51
CA SER A 83 -3.55 13.57 8.38
C SER A 83 -4.12 12.16 8.26
N TRP A 84 -4.33 11.70 7.03
CA TRP A 84 -4.64 10.30 6.74
C TRP A 84 -3.35 9.51 6.51
N ARG A 85 -3.25 8.34 7.15
CA ARG A 85 -2.09 7.47 7.08
C ARG A 85 -2.49 6.04 6.80
N ILE A 86 -1.64 5.33 6.05
CA ILE A 86 -1.77 3.89 5.79
C ILE A 86 -1.26 3.14 7.02
N LEU A 87 -2.12 2.36 7.64
CA LEU A 87 -1.75 1.45 8.72
C LEU A 87 -1.37 0.07 8.16
N VAL A 88 -2.15 -0.45 7.22
CA VAL A 88 -1.89 -1.76 6.61
C VAL A 88 -1.98 -1.65 5.09
N ALA A 89 -1.03 -2.26 4.38
CA ALA A 89 -1.09 -2.41 2.93
C ALA A 89 -0.73 -3.82 2.48
N HIS A 90 -1.41 -4.31 1.44
CA HIS A 90 -1.10 -5.58 0.80
C HIS A 90 -1.14 -5.40 -0.73
N VAL A 91 -0.08 -5.85 -1.41
CA VAL A 91 0.01 -5.95 -2.87
C VAL A 91 0.22 -7.40 -3.26
N SER A 92 -0.57 -7.91 -4.20
CA SER A 92 -0.42 -9.26 -4.72
C SER A 92 -0.82 -9.34 -6.20
N PHE A 93 -0.47 -10.43 -6.85
CA PHE A 93 -0.81 -10.72 -8.24
C PHE A 93 -1.67 -11.97 -8.32
N LEU A 94 -2.49 -12.07 -9.36
CA LEU A 94 -3.12 -13.34 -9.72
C LEU A 94 -2.08 -14.26 -10.39
N SER A 95 -2.23 -15.56 -10.18
CA SER A 95 -1.50 -16.62 -10.89
C SER A 95 -2.03 -16.78 -12.30
#